data_AF-A0A3S5J893-F1
#
_entry.id   AF-A0A3S5J893-F1
#
_cell.length_a   1.000
_cell.length_b   1.000
_cell.length_c   1.000
_cell.angle_alpha   90.00
_cell.angle_beta   90.00
_cell.angle_gamma   90.00
#
_symmetry.space_group_name_H-M   'P 1'
#
loop_
_entity.id
_entity.type
_entity.pdbx_description
1 polymer ?
#
loop_
_entity_poly.entity_id
_entity_poly.type
_entity_poly.pdbx_seq_one_letter_code
_entity_poly.pdbx_strand_id
1 'polypeptide(L)'
;MGNRTTFWLIWAVALVPMFAAFVMYFGQIGLPDGRTHHGELVKPGTQHVDIGLPNPGDPAKWQVVLASTVACAPCSLFSEGLDNFHTALGRERDRVIVREINATDLTIDEPFIWVVDPLGNVVLRFEPAVNPTLILQDLKKLLKLSKVG
;
A
#
# COMPACT_ATOMS: atom_id res chain seq x y z
N MET A 1 39.27 -24.36 -33.97
CA MET A 1 38.19 -25.06 -33.24
C MET A 1 37.86 -26.36 -33.95
N GLY A 2 37.70 -27.47 -33.23
CA GLY A 2 37.27 -28.75 -33.84
C GLY A 2 35.75 -28.84 -33.96
N ASN A 3 35.21 -29.66 -34.87
CA ASN A 3 33.76 -29.81 -35.06
C ASN A 3 32.99 -30.14 -33.76
N ARG A 4 33.60 -30.87 -32.83
CA ARG A 4 33.03 -31.13 -31.49
C ARG A 4 32.85 -29.85 -30.67
N THR A 5 33.78 -28.91 -30.72
CA THR A 5 33.66 -27.64 -29.98
C THR A 5 32.55 -26.76 -30.57
N THR A 6 32.40 -26.76 -31.90
CA THR A 6 31.34 -25.99 -32.58
C THR A 6 29.94 -26.52 -32.24
N PHE A 7 29.74 -27.84 -32.19
CA PHE A 7 28.47 -28.45 -31.81
C PHE A 7 28.02 -28.06 -30.39
N TRP A 8 28.92 -28.15 -29.40
CA TRP A 8 28.59 -27.79 -28.02
C TRP A 8 28.33 -26.30 -27.84
N LEU A 9 29.01 -25.42 -28.59
CA LEU A 9 28.75 -23.99 -28.56
C LEU A 9 27.33 -23.65 -29.03
N ILE A 10 26.83 -24.30 -30.08
CA ILE A 10 25.47 -24.08 -30.58
C ILE A 10 24.43 -24.43 -29.52
N TRP A 11 24.59 -25.59 -28.85
CA TRP A 11 23.70 -25.99 -27.76
C TRP A 11 23.82 -25.09 -26.53
N ALA A 12 25.03 -24.64 -26.20
CA ALA A 12 25.26 -23.76 -25.06
C ALA A 12 24.52 -22.42 -25.22
N VAL A 13 24.48 -21.85 -26.43
CA VAL A 13 23.76 -20.59 -26.69
C VAL A 13 22.26 -20.71 -26.35
N ALA A 14 21.65 -21.88 -26.56
CA ALA A 14 20.24 -22.10 -26.24
C ALA A 14 20.01 -22.55 -24.78
N LEU A 15 20.80 -23.49 -24.28
CA LEU A 15 20.56 -24.13 -22.99
C LEU A 15 21.04 -23.29 -21.80
N VAL A 16 22.12 -22.53 -21.95
CA VAL A 16 22.66 -21.71 -20.85
C VAL A 16 21.67 -20.65 -20.37
N PRO A 17 21.06 -19.80 -21.23
CA PRO A 17 20.08 -18.82 -20.76
C PRO A 17 18.81 -19.47 -20.20
N MET A 18 18.36 -20.60 -20.76
CA MET A 18 17.18 -21.33 -20.26
C MET A 18 17.44 -21.91 -18.86
N PHE A 19 18.61 -22.52 -18.66
CA PHE A 19 19.00 -23.06 -17.36
C PHE A 19 19.24 -21.95 -16.33
N ALA A 20 19.88 -20.84 -16.75
CA ALA A 20 20.07 -19.67 -15.89
C ALA A 20 18.72 -19.10 -15.43
N ALA A 21 17.74 -18.97 -16.34
CA ALA A 21 16.38 -18.54 -15.99
C ALA A 21 15.68 -19.53 -15.05
N PHE A 22 15.81 -20.85 -15.26
CA PHE A 22 15.28 -21.87 -14.36
C PHE A 22 15.86 -21.75 -12.95
N VAL A 23 17.17 -21.60 -12.82
CA VAL A 23 17.85 -21.41 -11.53
C VAL A 23 17.45 -20.08 -10.89
N MET A 24 17.34 -19.00 -11.66
CA MET A 24 16.88 -17.70 -11.17
C MET A 24 15.46 -17.80 -10.60
N TYR A 25 14.54 -18.46 -11.33
CA TYR A 25 13.13 -18.62 -10.94
C TYR A 25 12.97 -19.52 -9.70
N PHE A 26 13.59 -20.71 -9.67
CA PHE A 26 13.42 -21.62 -8.53
C PHE A 26 14.30 -21.26 -7.33
N GLY A 27 15.48 -20.70 -7.59
CA GLY A 27 16.39 -20.24 -6.54
C GLY A 27 16.02 -18.87 -5.97
N GLN A 28 15.07 -18.15 -6.58
CA GLN A 28 14.72 -16.77 -6.22
C GLN A 28 15.95 -15.83 -6.18
N ILE A 29 16.99 -16.14 -6.97
CA ILE A 29 18.26 -15.39 -6.96
C ILE A 29 18.09 -14.17 -7.87
N GLY A 30 18.22 -12.96 -7.32
CA GLY A 30 18.16 -11.73 -8.12
C GLY A 30 16.74 -11.29 -8.53
N LEU A 31 15.69 -11.88 -7.94
CA LEU A 31 14.36 -11.28 -7.95
C LEU A 31 14.28 -10.27 -6.80
N PRO A 32 14.03 -8.98 -7.08
CA PRO A 32 13.77 -8.02 -6.01
C PRO A 32 12.38 -8.30 -5.41
N ASP A 33 12.34 -8.70 -4.14
CA ASP A 33 11.10 -8.86 -3.36
C ASP A 33 10.39 -7.51 -3.06
N GLY A 34 10.98 -6.41 -3.52
CA GLY A 34 10.51 -5.05 -3.26
C GLY A 34 9.15 -4.78 -3.90
N ARG A 35 8.09 -4.93 -3.10
CA ARG A 35 6.81 -4.28 -3.41
C ARG A 35 7.05 -2.77 -3.34
N THR A 36 6.82 -2.07 -4.45
CA THR A 36 6.88 -0.59 -4.51
C THR A 36 5.72 0.10 -3.79
N HIS A 37 4.88 -0.69 -3.11
CA HIS A 37 3.71 -0.28 -2.38
C HIS A 37 3.88 -0.67 -0.91
N HIS A 38 3.63 0.28 -0.03
CA HIS A 38 3.80 0.16 1.42
C HIS A 38 2.49 -0.14 2.14
N GLY A 39 1.35 0.06 1.45
CA GLY A 39 0.03 -0.35 1.92
C GLY A 39 -0.41 -1.70 1.37
N GLU A 40 -1.30 -2.37 2.09
CA GLU A 40 -1.97 -3.57 1.64
C GLU A 40 -3.34 -3.24 1.07
N LEU A 41 -3.68 -3.86 -0.07
CA LEU A 41 -5.00 -3.72 -0.67
C LEU A 41 -6.03 -4.46 0.18
N VAL A 42 -7.06 -3.74 0.59
CA VAL A 42 -8.22 -4.34 1.23
C VAL A 42 -9.03 -5.06 0.16
N LYS A 43 -9.73 -6.13 0.56
CA LYS A 43 -10.52 -6.95 -0.36
C LYS A 43 -11.49 -6.06 -1.16
N PRO A 44 -11.53 -6.16 -2.50
CA PRO A 44 -12.47 -5.37 -3.29
C PRO A 44 -13.92 -5.61 -2.85
N GLY A 45 -14.66 -4.51 -2.70
CA GLY A 45 -16.06 -4.55 -2.24
C GLY A 45 -16.24 -4.43 -0.72
N THR A 46 -15.16 -4.36 0.07
CA THR A 46 -15.27 -4.01 1.50
C THR A 46 -15.71 -2.56 1.66
N GLN A 47 -16.84 -2.36 2.33
CA GLN A 47 -17.38 -1.04 2.62
C GLN A 47 -16.93 -0.55 4.01
N HIS A 48 -16.95 0.76 4.20
CA HIS A 48 -16.66 1.40 5.48
C HIS A 48 -17.53 0.84 6.63
N VAL A 49 -18.80 0.50 6.35
CA VAL A 49 -19.74 -0.09 7.32
C VAL A 49 -19.33 -1.48 7.80
N ASP A 50 -18.64 -2.27 6.97
CA ASP A 50 -18.21 -3.63 7.35
C ASP A 50 -17.14 -3.59 8.44
N ILE A 51 -16.33 -2.52 8.43
CA ILE A 51 -15.24 -2.29 9.39
C ILE A 51 -15.71 -1.44 10.58
N GLY A 52 -16.82 -0.69 10.42
CA GLY A 52 -17.28 0.30 11.41
C GLY A 52 -16.64 1.69 11.24
N LEU A 53 -16.10 1.97 10.05
CA LEU A 53 -15.47 3.25 9.74
C LEU A 53 -16.51 4.37 9.51
N PRO A 54 -16.15 5.63 9.75
CA PRO A 54 -17.05 6.76 9.54
C PRO A 54 -17.45 6.90 8.06
N ASN A 55 -18.65 7.43 7.83
CA ASN A 55 -19.14 7.69 6.47
C ASN A 55 -18.29 8.82 5.80
N PRO A 56 -17.91 8.69 4.52
CA PRO A 56 -17.27 9.74 3.72
C PRO A 56 -17.93 11.14 3.81
N GLY A 57 -19.23 11.20 4.12
CA GLY A 57 -19.97 12.45 4.36
C GLY A 57 -20.41 13.17 3.08
N ASP A 58 -20.98 14.36 3.23
CA ASP A 58 -21.38 15.24 2.12
C ASP A 58 -20.71 16.63 2.30
N PRO A 59 -19.78 17.05 1.43
CA PRO A 59 -19.40 16.41 0.16
C PRO A 59 -18.53 15.16 0.36
N ALA A 60 -18.77 14.17 -0.49
CA ALA A 60 -18.02 12.92 -0.52
C ALA A 60 -16.54 13.18 -0.86
N LYS A 61 -15.66 12.98 0.12
CA LYS A 61 -14.21 13.16 -0.02
C LYS A 61 -13.49 11.88 0.37
N TRP A 62 -12.25 11.74 -0.10
CA TRP A 62 -11.36 10.68 0.36
C TRP A 62 -11.14 10.83 1.86
N GLN A 63 -11.13 9.72 2.58
CA GLN A 63 -10.85 9.74 4.01
C GLN A 63 -9.66 8.87 4.34
N VAL A 64 -8.76 9.40 5.18
CA VAL A 64 -7.69 8.64 5.83
C VAL A 64 -8.05 8.56 7.30
N VAL A 65 -8.35 7.36 7.77
CA VAL A 65 -8.83 7.11 9.12
C VAL A 65 -7.77 6.36 9.91
N LEU A 66 -7.19 7.00 10.91
CA LEU A 66 -6.33 6.34 11.89
C LEU A 66 -7.21 5.68 12.95
N ALA A 67 -7.20 4.35 12.99
CA ALA A 67 -7.75 3.59 14.09
C ALA A 67 -6.65 3.39 15.14
N SER A 68 -6.69 4.17 16.23
CA SER A 68 -5.68 4.11 17.29
C SER A 68 -6.19 3.34 18.51
N THR A 69 -5.27 2.68 19.23
CA THR A 69 -5.55 2.08 20.55
C THR A 69 -4.67 2.75 21.59
N VAL A 70 -5.12 2.79 22.85
CA VAL A 70 -4.38 3.39 23.97
C VAL A 70 -3.01 2.74 24.23
N ALA A 71 -2.80 1.52 23.74
CA ALA A 71 -1.54 0.78 23.87
C ALA A 71 -0.61 0.90 22.65
N CYS A 72 -1.01 1.64 21.61
CA CYS A 72 -0.26 1.73 20.35
C CYS A 72 0.72 2.91 20.36
N ALA A 73 1.99 2.65 20.72
CA ALA A 73 3.06 3.67 20.65
C ALA A 73 3.31 4.23 19.23
N PRO A 74 3.24 3.44 18.13
CA PRO A 74 3.38 4.00 16.78
C PRO A 74 2.21 4.91 16.38
N CYS A 75 1.01 4.69 16.93
CA CYS A 75 -0.16 5.50 16.63
C CYS A 75 -0.05 6.92 17.18
N SER A 76 0.54 7.11 18.36
CA SER A 76 0.73 8.45 18.95
C SER A 76 1.67 9.29 18.09
N LEU A 77 2.75 8.70 17.57
CA LEU A 77 3.67 9.38 16.66
C LEU A 77 2.99 9.84 15.35
N PHE A 78 2.10 9.01 14.81
CA PHE A 78 1.35 9.37 13.61
C PHE A 78 0.28 10.43 13.89
N SER A 79 -0.42 10.31 15.02
CA SER A 79 -1.44 11.26 15.48
C SER A 79 -0.87 12.67 15.69
N GLU A 80 0.31 12.79 16.30
CA GLU A 80 1.01 14.08 16.44
C GLU A 80 1.41 14.68 15.07
N GLY A 81 1.70 13.81 14.10
CA GLY A 81 2.08 14.18 12.74
C GLY A 81 0.91 14.41 11.79
N LEU A 82 -0.34 14.29 12.24
CA LEU A 82 -1.52 14.21 11.37
C LEU A 82 -1.76 15.49 10.56
N ASP A 83 -1.57 16.66 11.17
CA ASP A 83 -1.72 17.96 10.51
C ASP A 83 -0.61 18.20 9.48
N ASN A 84 0.62 17.78 9.82
CA ASN A 84 1.74 17.84 8.89
C ASN A 84 1.53 16.90 7.71
N PHE A 85 1.00 15.70 7.96
CA PHE A 85 0.62 14.74 6.94
C PHE A 85 -0.46 15.31 6.00
N HIS A 86 -1.51 15.90 6.58
CA HIS A 86 -2.56 16.57 5.81
C HIS A 86 -2.00 17.69 4.93
N THR A 87 -1.15 18.54 5.50
CA THR A 87 -0.50 19.64 4.76
C THR A 87 0.41 19.12 3.64
N ALA A 88 1.16 18.04 3.90
CA ALA A 88 2.11 17.46 2.96
C ALA A 88 1.44 16.83 1.71
N LEU A 89 0.12 16.59 1.72
CA LEU A 89 -0.64 16.18 0.53
C LEU A 89 -0.61 17.23 -0.59
N GLY A 90 -0.39 18.51 -0.27
CA GLY A 90 -0.26 19.58 -1.24
C GLY A 90 -1.54 19.76 -2.07
N ARG A 91 -1.47 19.60 -3.39
CA ARG A 91 -2.60 19.79 -4.31
C ARG A 91 -3.81 18.89 -3.98
N GLU A 92 -3.55 17.70 -3.45
CA GLU A 92 -4.59 16.71 -3.15
C GLU A 92 -5.21 16.90 -1.76
N ARG A 93 -4.70 17.85 -0.95
CA ARG A 93 -5.14 18.07 0.43
C ARG A 93 -6.64 18.32 0.53
N ASP A 94 -7.21 19.12 -0.36
CA ASP A 94 -8.62 19.51 -0.27
C ASP A 94 -9.58 18.35 -0.62
N ARG A 95 -9.07 17.30 -1.28
CA ARG A 95 -9.80 16.07 -1.64
C ARG A 95 -9.78 15.03 -0.52
N VAL A 96 -8.91 15.18 0.47
CA VAL A 96 -8.70 14.21 1.56
C VAL A 96 -9.04 14.82 2.91
N ILE A 97 -9.82 14.09 3.70
CA ILE A 97 -10.07 14.36 5.11
C ILE A 97 -9.31 13.33 5.94
N VAL A 98 -8.60 13.77 6.96
CA VAL A 98 -7.92 12.86 7.89
C VAL A 98 -8.69 12.86 9.21
N ARG A 99 -8.93 11.68 9.77
CA ARG A 99 -9.68 11.50 11.03
C ARG A 99 -8.96 10.48 11.90
N GLU A 100 -9.05 10.65 13.20
CA GLU A 100 -8.64 9.65 14.18
C GLU A 100 -9.87 9.12 14.91
N ILE A 101 -9.91 7.81 15.10
CA ILE A 101 -10.96 7.08 15.84
C ILE A 101 -10.31 6.02 16.71
N ASN A 102 -11.04 5.54 17.71
CA ASN A 102 -10.58 4.44 18.55
C ASN A 102 -10.82 3.10 17.83
N ALA A 103 -9.79 2.24 17.74
CA ALA A 103 -9.92 0.94 17.09
C ALA A 103 -10.89 0.00 17.83
N THR A 104 -11.12 0.23 19.13
CA THR A 104 -12.08 -0.55 19.94
C THR A 104 -13.52 -0.38 19.45
N ASP A 105 -13.82 0.70 18.71
CA ASP A 105 -15.15 0.96 18.13
C ASP A 105 -15.36 0.25 16.77
N LEU A 106 -14.32 -0.40 16.24
CA LEU A 106 -14.35 -1.11 14.96
C LEU A 106 -14.69 -2.59 15.12
N THR A 107 -15.12 -3.22 14.03
CA THR A 107 -15.27 -4.68 13.98
C THR A 107 -13.92 -5.40 14.01
N ILE A 108 -12.85 -4.69 13.66
CA ILE A 108 -11.46 -5.14 13.68
C ILE A 108 -10.73 -4.31 14.74
N ASP A 109 -10.54 -4.88 15.93
CA ASP A 109 -9.88 -4.27 17.10
C ASP A 109 -8.34 -4.24 16.94
N GLU A 110 -7.88 -3.82 15.77
CA GLU A 110 -6.46 -3.69 15.46
C GLU A 110 -6.14 -2.28 14.97
N PRO A 111 -5.01 -1.72 15.39
CA PRO A 111 -4.64 -0.37 15.01
C PRO A 111 -4.15 -0.35 13.56
N PHE A 112 -4.88 0.33 12.69
CA PHE A 112 -4.57 0.48 11.27
C PHE A 112 -4.89 1.87 10.77
N ILE A 113 -4.20 2.28 9.70
CA ILE A 113 -4.54 3.47 8.93
C ILE A 113 -5.33 3.01 7.71
N TRP A 114 -6.61 3.34 7.68
CA TRP A 114 -7.53 2.98 6.61
C TRP A 114 -7.66 4.11 5.59
N VAL A 115 -7.69 3.77 4.31
CA VAL A 115 -8.01 4.71 3.24
C VAL A 115 -9.35 4.34 2.64
N VAL A 116 -10.29 5.28 2.71
CA VAL A 116 -11.66 5.16 2.23
C VAL A 116 -11.87 6.12 1.08
N ASP A 117 -12.50 5.63 0.00
CA ASP A 117 -12.86 6.47 -1.14
C ASP A 117 -14.16 7.28 -0.89
N PRO A 118 -14.48 8.28 -1.73
CA PRO A 118 -15.73 9.03 -1.62
C PRO A 118 -17.00 8.18 -1.74
N LEU A 119 -16.92 6.99 -2.32
CA LEU A 119 -18.04 6.06 -2.48
C LEU A 119 -18.24 5.16 -1.25
N GLY A 120 -17.35 5.24 -0.25
CA GLY A 120 -17.41 4.45 0.97
C GLY A 120 -16.72 3.08 0.87
N ASN A 121 -15.91 2.84 -0.16
CA ASN A 121 -15.10 1.64 -0.29
C ASN A 121 -13.77 1.81 0.46
N VAL A 122 -13.37 0.75 1.16
CA VAL A 122 -12.06 0.69 1.82
C VAL A 122 -11.05 0.12 0.81
N VAL A 123 -10.04 0.91 0.45
CA VAL A 123 -9.13 0.57 -0.66
C VAL A 123 -7.75 0.12 -0.18
N LEU A 124 -7.22 0.76 0.86
CA LEU A 124 -5.88 0.48 1.38
C LEU A 124 -5.90 0.48 2.89
N ARG A 125 -5.01 -0.34 3.47
CA ARG A 125 -4.65 -0.32 4.89
C ARG A 125 -3.15 -0.21 5.05
N PHE A 126 -2.70 0.52 6.06
CA PHE A 126 -1.30 0.62 6.44
C PHE A 126 -1.14 0.29 7.92
N GLU A 127 -0.01 -0.33 8.27
CA GLU A 127 0.38 -0.50 9.66
C GLU A 127 0.82 0.86 10.25
N PRO A 128 0.46 1.18 11.50
CA PRO A 128 0.85 2.44 12.15
C PRO A 128 2.36 2.63 12.29
N ALA A 129 3.15 1.56 12.19
CA ALA A 129 4.62 1.61 12.24
C ALA A 129 5.27 2.05 10.91
N VAL A 130 4.50 2.12 9.81
CA VAL A 130 5.02 2.53 8.50
C VAL A 130 5.37 4.03 8.52
N ASN A 131 6.48 4.40 7.88
CA ASN A 131 6.90 5.79 7.78
C ASN A 131 5.80 6.64 7.08
N PRO A 132 5.35 7.77 7.68
CA PRO A 132 4.30 8.62 7.10
C PRO A 132 4.58 9.10 5.68
N THR A 133 5.85 9.29 5.32
CA THR A 133 6.28 9.73 3.98
C THR A 133 5.95 8.69 2.92
N LEU A 134 6.07 7.41 3.26
CA LEU A 134 5.77 6.30 2.35
C LEU A 134 4.26 6.17 2.12
N ILE A 135 3.48 6.33 3.19
CA ILE A 135 2.01 6.41 3.12
C ILE A 135 1.58 7.58 2.22
N LEU A 136 2.21 8.74 2.41
CA LEU A 136 1.93 9.94 1.61
C LEU A 136 2.25 9.73 0.12
N GLN A 137 3.35 9.05 -0.19
CA GLN A 137 3.74 8.75 -1.57
C GLN A 137 2.73 7.84 -2.26
N ASP A 138 2.30 6.77 -1.58
CA ASP A 138 1.29 5.85 -2.10
C ASP A 138 -0.07 6.53 -2.27
N LEU A 139 -0.49 7.34 -1.28
CA LEU A 139 -1.73 8.08 -1.33
C LEU A 139 -1.73 9.11 -2.47
N LYS A 140 -0.65 9.86 -2.66
CA LYS A 140 -0.52 10.80 -3.81
C LYS A 140 -0.60 10.09 -5.14
N LYS A 141 0.04 8.91 -5.26
CA LYS A 141 -0.02 8.10 -6.48
C LYS A 141 -1.45 7.62 -6.74
N LEU A 142 -2.15 7.16 -5.70
CA LEU A 142 -3.54 6.72 -5.78
C LEU A 142 -4.46 7.86 -6.20
N LEU A 143 -4.39 9.01 -5.52
CA LEU A 143 -5.26 10.17 -5.80
C LEU A 143 -5.02 10.78 -7.18
N LYS A 144 -3.77 10.71 -7.68
CA LYS A 144 -3.43 11.13 -9.03
C LYS A 144 -4.04 10.22 -10.10
N LEU A 145 -4.12 8.91 -9.83
CA LEU A 145 -4.71 7.94 -10.75
C LEU A 145 -6.24 7.90 -10.63
N SER A 146 -6.78 8.20 -9.46
CA SER A 146 -8.21 8.15 -9.19
C SER A 146 -8.93 9.43 -9.62
N LYS A 147 -9.94 9.25 -10.47
CA LYS A 147 -10.85 10.30 -10.91
C LYS A 147 -12.06 10.49 -9.98
N VAL A 148 -12.16 9.69 -8.92
CA VAL A 148 -13.27 9.74 -7.96
C VAL A 148 -12.98 10.84 -6.94
N GLY A 149 -13.97 11.68 -6.65
CA GLY A 149 -13.82 12.86 -5.78
C GLY A 149 -13.25 14.05 -6.54
#